data_AF-A0A2K8XPJ9-F1
#
_entry.id   AF-A0A2K8XPJ9-F1
#
_cell.length_a   1.000
_cell.length_b   1.000
_cell.length_c   1.000
_cell.angle_alpha   90.00
_cell.angle_beta   90.00
_cell.angle_gamma   90.00
#
_symmetry.space_group_name_H-M   'P 1'
#
loop_
_entity.id
_entity.type
_entity.pdbx_description
1 polymer ?
#
loop_
_entity_poly.entity_id
_entity_poly.type
_entity_poly.pdbx_seq_one_letter_code
_entity_poly.pdbx_strand_id
1 'polypeptide(L)'
;MMQSGNISNNESESQVLQKRSLEEINLCIEHLNFITEECDYLVRISSNNLNDIDLKDRVLLFTDENTNMYTTFLKYRNTVGDFLECIDLDCDLFYHNEHKKNRDLYQNHLENYREIKRKIFRELLV
;
A
#
# COMPACT_ATOMS: atom_id res chain seq x y z
N MET A 1 34.87 21.50 -36.30
CA MET A 1 35.16 20.57 -35.19
C MET A 1 33.97 20.60 -34.25
N MET A 2 33.39 19.44 -33.98
CA MET A 2 32.13 19.28 -33.23
C MET A 2 32.32 19.73 -31.79
N GLN A 3 31.40 20.56 -31.30
CA GLN A 3 31.23 20.79 -29.86
C GLN A 3 30.58 19.54 -29.29
N SER A 4 31.32 18.80 -28.47
CA SER A 4 30.77 17.73 -27.64
C SER A 4 29.78 18.35 -26.65
N GLY A 5 28.49 18.10 -26.88
CA GLY A 5 27.44 18.44 -25.94
C GLY A 5 27.64 17.64 -24.66
N ASN A 6 27.86 18.33 -23.55
CA ASN A 6 27.62 17.77 -22.23
C ASN A 6 26.14 17.43 -22.14
N ILE A 7 25.79 16.15 -22.33
CA ILE A 7 24.47 15.64 -21.97
C ILE A 7 24.41 15.67 -20.45
N SER A 8 23.71 16.67 -19.93
CA SER A 8 23.40 16.79 -18.51
C SER A 8 22.61 15.54 -18.08
N ASN A 9 23.16 14.80 -17.11
CA ASN A 9 22.51 13.72 -16.36
C ASN A 9 21.39 14.26 -15.44
N ASN A 10 20.49 15.10 -15.96
CA ASN A 10 19.35 15.56 -15.18
C ASN A 10 18.14 14.68 -15.51
N GLU A 11 17.72 13.88 -14.53
CA GLU A 11 16.44 13.17 -14.59
C GLU A 11 15.30 14.17 -14.80
N SER A 12 14.34 13.82 -15.64
CA SER A 12 13.14 14.65 -15.82
C SER A 12 12.30 14.67 -14.54
N GLU A 13 11.53 15.74 -14.33
CA GLU A 13 10.63 15.84 -13.17
C GLU A 13 9.64 14.67 -13.11
N SER A 14 9.14 14.21 -14.26
CA SER A 14 8.25 13.04 -14.34
C SER A 14 8.94 11.76 -13.83
N GLN A 15 10.19 11.49 -14.25
CA GLN A 15 10.95 10.33 -13.77
C GLN A 15 11.17 10.37 -12.25
N VAL A 16 11.44 11.55 -11.69
CA VAL A 16 11.58 11.71 -10.23
C VAL A 16 10.25 11.41 -9.51
N LEU A 17 9.12 11.87 -10.05
CA LEU A 17 7.80 11.59 -9.49
C LEU A 17 7.45 10.10 -9.55
N GLN A 18 7.67 9.45 -10.69
CA GLN A 18 7.40 8.03 -10.87
C GLN A 18 8.25 7.15 -9.92
N LYS A 19 9.53 7.48 -9.72
CA LYS A 19 10.38 6.80 -8.74
C LYS A 19 9.85 6.92 -7.31
N ARG A 20 9.47 8.13 -6.89
CA ARG A 20 8.90 8.36 -5.55
C ARG A 20 7.60 7.58 -5.34
N SER A 21 6.75 7.55 -6.36
CA SER A 21 5.51 6.80 -6.30
C SER A 21 5.76 5.27 -6.27
N LEU A 22 6.80 4.77 -6.94
CA LEU A 22 7.23 3.37 -6.80
C LEU A 22 7.73 3.06 -5.38
N GLU A 23 8.53 3.94 -4.77
CA GLU A 23 8.97 3.82 -3.38
C GLU A 23 7.78 3.77 -2.41
N GLU A 24 6.79 4.63 -2.61
CA GLU A 24 5.57 4.63 -1.80
C GLU A 24 4.76 3.34 -1.95
N ILE A 25 4.64 2.80 -3.17
CA ILE A 25 3.96 1.52 -3.40
C ILE A 25 4.67 0.39 -2.66
N ASN A 26 6.01 0.35 -2.69
CA ASN A 26 6.79 -0.63 -1.95
C ASN A 26 6.57 -0.52 -0.44
N LEU A 27 6.56 0.70 0.11
CA LEU A 27 6.27 0.92 1.52
C LEU A 27 4.85 0.45 1.88
N CYS A 28 3.86 0.70 1.03
CA CYS A 28 2.51 0.22 1.24
C CYS A 28 2.46 -1.32 1.25
N ILE A 29 3.17 -1.99 0.34
CA ILE A 29 3.29 -3.45 0.29
C ILE A 29 3.90 -4.00 1.59
N GLU A 30 4.98 -3.40 2.07
CA GLU A 30 5.63 -3.78 3.33
C GLU A 30 4.67 -3.63 4.51
N HIS A 31 3.94 -2.51 4.58
CA HIS A 31 2.93 -2.29 5.62
C HIS A 31 1.78 -3.29 5.55
N LEU A 32 1.28 -3.62 4.36
CA LEU A 32 0.22 -4.61 4.18
C LEU A 32 0.70 -6.00 4.63
N ASN A 33 1.95 -6.37 4.34
CA ASN A 33 2.52 -7.62 4.84
C ASN A 33 2.62 -7.64 6.38
N PHE A 34 3.11 -6.54 6.97
CA PHE A 34 3.15 -6.40 8.43
C PHE A 34 1.74 -6.47 9.06
N ILE A 35 0.74 -5.87 8.43
CA ILE A 35 -0.65 -5.94 8.90
C ILE A 35 -1.16 -7.38 8.91
N THR A 36 -0.81 -8.21 7.92
CA THR A 36 -1.17 -9.64 7.91
C THR A 36 -0.59 -10.35 9.14
N GLU A 37 0.70 -10.18 9.41
CA GLU A 37 1.36 -10.76 10.58
C GLU A 37 0.73 -10.27 11.89
N GLU A 38 0.39 -8.97 11.95
CA GLU A 38 -0.25 -8.40 13.13
C GLU A 38 -1.68 -8.92 13.32
N CYS A 39 -2.42 -9.17 12.23
CA CYS A 39 -3.76 -9.77 12.30
C CYS A 39 -3.75 -11.17 12.90
N ASP A 40 -2.71 -11.99 12.65
CA ASP A 40 -2.58 -13.30 13.30
C ASP A 40 -2.55 -13.19 14.83
N TYR A 41 -1.87 -12.17 15.36
CA TYR A 41 -1.87 -11.90 16.81
C TYR A 41 -3.24 -11.40 17.27
N LEU A 42 -3.87 -10.50 16.51
CA LEU A 42 -5.19 -9.97 16.85
C LEU A 42 -6.29 -11.04 16.86
N VAL A 43 -6.24 -12.02 15.96
CA VAL A 43 -7.12 -13.20 15.98
C VAL A 43 -6.93 -13.98 17.27
N ARG A 44 -5.68 -14.28 17.65
CA ARG A 44 -5.37 -15.03 18.88
C ARG A 44 -5.80 -14.29 20.13
N ILE A 45 -5.63 -12.98 20.18
CA ILE A 45 -6.10 -12.14 21.29
C ILE A 45 -7.63 -12.22 21.38
N SER A 46 -8.31 -12.02 20.25
CA SER A 46 -9.77 -12.05 20.20
C SER A 46 -10.33 -13.41 20.63
N SER A 47 -9.68 -14.52 20.21
CA SER A 47 -10.12 -15.86 20.56
C SER A 47 -9.73 -16.30 21.97
N ASN A 48 -8.52 -16.00 22.44
CA ASN A 48 -7.96 -16.63 23.65
C ASN A 48 -8.05 -15.73 24.88
N ASN A 49 -7.92 -14.41 24.69
CA ASN A 49 -7.92 -13.45 25.78
C ASN A 49 -9.30 -12.85 26.00
N LEU A 50 -10.01 -12.55 24.91
CA LEU A 50 -11.33 -11.91 24.97
C LEU A 50 -12.50 -12.90 24.87
N ASN A 51 -12.27 -14.10 24.30
CA ASN A 51 -13.34 -15.04 23.93
C ASN A 51 -14.46 -14.39 23.07
N ASP A 52 -14.11 -13.37 22.27
CA ASP A 52 -15.06 -12.64 21.41
C ASP A 52 -14.98 -13.20 19.98
N ILE A 53 -15.93 -14.07 19.66
CA ILE A 53 -16.03 -14.75 18.36
C ILE A 53 -16.32 -13.74 17.25
N ASP A 54 -17.19 -12.76 17.49
CA ASP A 54 -17.56 -11.76 16.48
C ASP A 54 -16.35 -10.88 16.13
N LEU A 55 -15.56 -10.50 17.13
CA LEU A 55 -14.34 -9.73 16.93
C LEU A 55 -13.28 -10.54 16.19
N LYS A 56 -13.09 -11.80 16.57
CA LYS A 56 -12.19 -12.73 15.88
C LYS A 56 -12.58 -12.89 14.41
N ASP A 57 -13.86 -13.13 14.11
CA ASP A 57 -14.33 -13.33 12.73
C ASP A 57 -14.23 -12.03 11.91
N ARG A 58 -14.42 -10.86 12.55
CA ARG A 58 -14.15 -9.56 11.92
C ARG A 58 -12.66 -9.37 11.57
N VAL A 59 -11.75 -9.80 12.44
CA VAL A 59 -10.30 -9.74 12.14
C VAL A 59 -9.95 -10.68 10.99
N LEU A 60 -10.51 -11.90 10.97
CA LEU A 60 -10.29 -12.85 9.87
C LEU A 60 -10.76 -12.30 8.53
N LEU A 61 -11.97 -11.72 8.49
CA LEU A 61 -12.47 -11.06 7.29
C LEU A 61 -11.53 -9.94 6.82
N PHE A 62 -11.03 -9.13 7.76
CA PHE A 62 -10.07 -8.08 7.43
C PHE A 62 -8.74 -8.64 6.92
N THR A 63 -8.26 -9.78 7.43
CA THR A 63 -7.05 -10.45 6.91
C THR A 63 -7.22 -10.85 5.44
N ASP A 64 -8.39 -11.34 5.05
CA ASP A 64 -8.70 -11.67 3.65
C ASP A 64 -8.73 -10.40 2.77
N GLU A 65 -9.37 -9.33 3.26
CA GLU A 65 -9.37 -8.02 2.59
C GLU A 65 -7.95 -7.46 2.43
N ASN A 66 -7.10 -7.61 3.46
CA ASN A 66 -5.71 -7.18 3.44
C ASN A 66 -4.88 -7.96 2.41
N THR A 67 -5.11 -9.27 2.28
CA THR A 67 -4.47 -10.12 1.27
C THR A 67 -4.86 -9.71 -0.15
N ASN A 68 -6.13 -9.36 -0.35
CA ASN A 68 -6.61 -8.84 -1.63
C ASN A 68 -5.99 -7.47 -1.97
N MET A 69 -5.87 -6.58 -0.97
CA MET A 69 -5.20 -5.29 -1.13
C MET A 69 -3.71 -5.46 -1.46
N TYR A 70 -3.01 -6.34 -0.74
CA TYR A 70 -1.60 -6.67 -1.00
C TYR A 70 -1.39 -7.16 -2.45
N THR A 71 -2.24 -8.07 -2.91
CA THR A 71 -2.18 -8.57 -4.30
C THR A 71 -2.45 -7.46 -5.32
N THR A 72 -3.37 -6.55 -5.02
CA THR A 72 -3.66 -5.38 -5.86
C THR A 72 -2.44 -4.46 -5.96
N PHE A 73 -1.79 -4.18 -4.84
CA PHE A 73 -0.58 -3.36 -4.80
C PHE A 73 0.62 -4.00 -5.49
N LEU A 74 0.80 -5.32 -5.41
CA LEU A 74 1.83 -6.03 -6.18
C LEU A 74 1.62 -5.89 -7.69
N LYS A 75 0.37 -6.03 -8.17
CA LYS A 75 0.04 -5.82 -9.59
C LYS A 75 0.27 -4.37 -10.00
N TYR A 76 -0.15 -3.42 -9.15
CA TYR A 76 0.05 -2.00 -9.40
C TYR A 76 1.54 -1.66 -9.49
N ARG A 77 2.37 -2.15 -8.57
CA ARG A 77 3.83 -1.99 -8.60
C ARG A 77 4.44 -2.43 -9.93
N ASN A 78 4.05 -3.61 -10.42
CA ASN A 78 4.58 -4.12 -11.69
C ASN A 78 4.17 -3.20 -12.86
N THR A 79 2.92 -2.74 -12.87
CA THR A 79 2.41 -1.81 -13.88
C THR A 79 3.19 -0.48 -13.86
N VAL A 80 3.47 0.05 -12.67
CA VAL A 80 4.31 1.26 -12.49
C VAL A 80 5.74 1.05 -12.97
N GLY A 81 6.31 -0.13 -12.72
CA GLY A 81 7.63 -0.50 -13.21
C GLY A 81 7.71 -0.43 -14.74
N ASP A 82 6.68 -0.90 -15.42
CA ASP A 82 6.59 -0.87 -16.88
C ASP A 82 6.39 0.57 -17.43
N PHE A 83 5.71 1.45 -16.69
CA PHE A 83 5.48 2.84 -17.10
C PHE A 83 6.70 3.77 -17.00
N LEU A 84 7.74 3.40 -16.25
CA LEU A 84 9.02 4.14 -16.21
C LEU A 84 9.68 4.27 -17.59
N GLU A 85 9.22 3.49 -18.57
CA GLU A 85 9.69 3.51 -19.96
C GLU A 85 8.88 4.45 -20.89
N CYS A 86 7.74 4.99 -20.45
CA CYS A 86 6.87 5.86 -21.27
C CYS A 86 7.17 7.36 -21.05
N ILE A 87 7.24 8.15 -22.13
CA ILE A 87 7.62 9.58 -22.11
C ILE A 87 6.57 10.43 -22.85
N ASP A 88 5.28 10.18 -22.64
CA ASP A 88 4.21 11.04 -23.14
C ASP A 88 3.28 11.54 -22.03
N LEU A 89 2.60 12.65 -22.31
CA LEU A 89 1.74 13.35 -21.36
C LEU A 89 0.52 12.51 -20.94
N ASP A 90 0.04 11.63 -21.82
CA ASP A 90 -1.11 10.78 -21.55
C ASP A 90 -0.74 9.69 -20.53
N CYS A 91 0.46 9.11 -20.64
CA CYS A 91 1.06 8.22 -19.65
C CYS A 91 1.21 8.91 -18.29
N ASP A 92 1.71 10.15 -18.25
CA ASP A 92 1.88 10.92 -17.00
C ASP A 92 0.53 11.15 -16.28
N LEU A 93 -0.51 11.54 -17.03
CA LEU A 93 -1.84 11.79 -16.47
C LEU A 93 -2.50 10.50 -15.98
N PHE A 94 -2.38 9.41 -16.74
CA PHE A 94 -2.87 8.09 -16.34
C PHE A 94 -2.20 7.63 -15.04
N TYR A 95 -0.88 7.75 -14.98
CA TYR A 95 -0.09 7.39 -13.80
C TYR A 95 -0.52 8.17 -12.56
N HIS A 96 -0.64 9.48 -12.69
CA HIS A 96 -1.04 10.36 -11.59
C HIS A 96 -2.40 9.95 -11.01
N ASN A 97 -3.38 9.68 -11.89
CA ASN A 97 -4.73 9.31 -11.48
C ASN A 97 -4.76 7.93 -10.81
N GLU A 98 -4.09 6.92 -11.37
CA GLU A 98 -4.03 5.59 -10.77
C GLU A 98 -3.27 5.61 -9.44
N HIS A 99 -2.18 6.36 -9.33
CA HIS A 99 -1.44 6.49 -8.07
C HIS A 99 -2.29 7.12 -6.97
N LYS A 100 -3.00 8.21 -7.28
CA LYS A 100 -3.91 8.86 -6.34
C LYS A 100 -5.01 7.90 -5.86
N LYS A 101 -5.67 7.20 -6.78
CA LYS A 101 -6.71 6.22 -6.46
C LYS A 101 -6.20 5.11 -5.55
N ASN A 102 -5.02 4.55 -5.83
CA ASN A 102 -4.43 3.51 -4.98
C ASN A 102 -4.06 4.05 -3.59
N ARG A 103 -3.53 5.28 -3.49
CA ARG A 103 -3.24 5.93 -2.21
C ARG A 103 -4.51 6.09 -1.36
N ASP A 104 -5.60 6.56 -1.94
CA ASP A 104 -6.87 6.75 -1.24
C ASP A 104 -7.44 5.41 -0.74
N LEU A 105 -7.35 4.35 -1.58
CA LEU A 105 -7.75 3.00 -1.19
C LEU A 105 -6.92 2.47 0.00
N TYR A 106 -5.61 2.67 -0.03
CA TYR A 106 -4.72 2.26 1.05
C TYR A 106 -5.00 3.01 2.36
N GLN A 107 -5.22 4.32 2.29
CA GLN A 107 -5.55 5.12 3.48
C GLN A 107 -6.82 4.64 4.16
N ASN A 108 -7.90 4.44 3.40
CA ASN A 108 -9.16 3.93 3.93
C ASN A 108 -9.00 2.53 4.56
N HIS A 109 -8.23 1.65 3.91
CA HIS A 109 -7.95 0.31 4.44
C HIS A 109 -7.18 0.35 5.76
N LEU A 110 -6.17 1.24 5.84
CA LEU A 110 -5.38 1.45 7.05
C LEU A 110 -6.21 2.05 8.21
N GLU A 111 -7.18 2.90 7.91
CA GLU A 111 -8.11 3.42 8.91
C GLU A 111 -9.00 2.33 9.50
N ASN A 112 -9.60 1.48 8.65
CA ASN A 112 -10.39 0.33 9.09
C ASN A 112 -9.56 -0.62 9.97
N TYR A 113 -8.33 -0.93 9.53
CA TYR A 113 -7.38 -1.72 10.32
C TYR A 113 -7.18 -1.14 11.73
N ARG A 114 -6.88 0.17 11.80
CA ARG A 114 -6.64 0.87 13.06
C ARG A 114 -7.86 0.86 13.96
N GLU A 115 -9.06 0.92 13.41
CA GLU A 115 -10.29 0.81 14.19
C GLU A 115 -10.47 -0.57 14.83
N ILE A 116 -10.24 -1.64 14.07
CA ILE A 116 -10.29 -3.01 14.58
C ILE A 116 -9.26 -3.18 15.70
N LYS A 117 -8.01 -2.77 15.46
CA LYS A 117 -6.93 -2.81 16.45
C LYS A 117 -7.28 -2.04 17.72
N ARG A 118 -7.79 -0.81 17.59
CA ARG A 118 -8.24 0.00 18.75
C ARG A 118 -9.38 -0.65 19.50
N LYS A 119 -10.32 -1.31 18.82
CA LYS A 119 -11.39 -2.05 19.49
C LYS A 119 -10.80 -3.15 20.38
N ILE A 120 -9.95 -4.01 19.82
CA ILE A 120 -9.30 -5.10 20.58
C ILE A 120 -8.52 -4.56 21.79
N PHE A 121 -7.72 -3.51 21.61
CA PHE A 121 -6.96 -2.94 22.72
C PHE A 121 -7.84 -2.32 23.79
N ARG A 122 -9.01 -1.77 23.45
CA ARG A 122 -9.95 -1.28 24.45
C ARG A 122 -10.55 -2.42 25.26
N GLU A 123 -10.98 -3.50 24.60
CA GLU A 123 -11.53 -4.67 25.30
C GLU A 123 -10.50 -5.35 26.23
N LEU A 124 -9.21 -5.29 25.88
CA LEU A 124 -8.13 -5.82 26.74
C LEU A 124 -7.86 -4.99 28.01
N LEU A 125 -8.28 -3.73 28.04
CA LEU A 125 -8.03 -2.81 29.15
C LEU A 125 -9.18 -2.76 30.16
N VAL A 126 -10.30 -3.41 29.86
CA VAL A 126 -11.50 -3.50 30.71
C VAL A 126 -11.41 -4.76 31.57
#